data_AF-A0A3N5YAL5-F1
#
_entry.id   AF-A0A3N5YAL5-F1
#
_cell.length_a   1.000
_cell.length_b   1.000
_cell.length_c   1.000
_cell.angle_alpha   90.00
_cell.angle_beta   90.00
_cell.angle_gamma   90.00
#
_symmetry.space_group_name_H-M   'P 1'
#
loop_
_entity.id
_entity.type
_entity.pdbx_description
1 polymer ?
#
loop_
_entity_poly.entity_id
_entity_poly.type
_entity_poly.pdbx_seq_one_letter_code
_entity_poly.pdbx_strand_id
1 'polypeptide(L)'
;MNSRPNPFWFLCLSIVIVFLITLYGLLTQAAWLSMLILGRFPLGNLAIAFSLTGLSLISLHLATANTLLRYMAWSSFWLTLFWYPIGVVWSGNLVLHFVNSGEMWKPYSYSVSLYCIFVTIACLTGKILIGEQACQNE
;
A
#
# COMPACT_ATOMS: atom_id res chain seq x y z
N MET A 1 -24.07 -19.58 -16.83
CA MET A 1 -22.60 -19.76 -16.75
C MET A 1 -22.18 -19.37 -15.34
N ASN A 2 -21.68 -20.31 -14.53
CA ASN A 2 -21.21 -20.01 -13.17
C ASN A 2 -19.83 -19.34 -13.27
N SER A 3 -19.79 -18.01 -13.18
CA SER A 3 -18.54 -17.27 -13.03
C SER A 3 -18.01 -17.51 -11.62
N ARG A 4 -17.07 -18.46 -11.48
CA ARG A 4 -16.34 -18.60 -10.22
C ARG A 4 -15.61 -17.26 -9.96
N PRO A 5 -15.75 -16.67 -8.77
CA PRO A 5 -15.07 -15.42 -8.46
C PRO A 5 -13.56 -15.63 -8.54
N ASN A 6 -12.87 -14.72 -9.23
CA ASN A 6 -11.42 -14.82 -9.42
C ASN A 6 -10.71 -14.62 -8.06
N PRO A 7 -9.85 -15.56 -7.61
CA PRO A 7 -9.15 -15.48 -6.32
C PRO A 7 -8.32 -14.20 -6.16
N PHE A 8 -7.88 -13.59 -7.27
CA PHE A 8 -7.16 -12.32 -7.27
C PHE A 8 -7.97 -11.16 -6.65
N TRP A 9 -9.29 -11.12 -6.88
CA TRP A 9 -10.14 -10.07 -6.31
C TRP A 9 -10.23 -10.15 -4.79
N PHE A 10 -10.30 -11.37 -4.24
CA PHE A 10 -10.28 -11.57 -2.79
C PHE A 10 -8.95 -11.10 -2.19
N LEU A 11 -7.83 -11.43 -2.83
CA LEU A 11 -6.51 -10.96 -2.39
C LEU A 11 -6.41 -9.43 -2.39
N CYS A 12 -6.86 -8.79 -3.47
CA CYS A 12 -6.87 -7.33 -3.57
C CYS A 12 -7.72 -6.69 -2.46
N LEU A 13 -8.93 -7.23 -2.25
CA LEU A 13 -9.83 -6.76 -1.21
C LEU A 13 -9.20 -6.91 0.18
N SER A 14 -8.58 -8.05 0.47
CA SER A 14 -7.88 -8.28 1.74
C SER A 14 -6.75 -7.27 1.97
N ILE A 15 -5.94 -6.98 0.95
CA ILE A 15 -4.86 -5.99 1.04
C ILE A 15 -5.41 -4.59 1.32
N VAL A 16 -6.49 -4.19 0.63
CA VAL A 16 -7.14 -2.89 0.84
C VAL A 16 -7.73 -2.79 2.25
N ILE A 17 -8.37 -3.85 2.75
CA ILE A 17 -8.91 -3.89 4.12
C ILE A 17 -7.77 -3.74 5.14
N VAL A 18 -6.68 -4.50 5.00
CA VAL A 18 -5.52 -4.40 5.89
C VAL A 18 -4.93 -2.99 5.85
N PHE A 19 -4.82 -2.39 4.67
CA PHE A 19 -4.37 -1.00 4.53
C PHE A 19 -5.28 -0.02 5.28
N LEU A 20 -6.59 -0.11 5.10
CA LEU A 20 -7.56 0.77 5.76
C LEU A 20 -7.54 0.62 7.29
N ILE A 21 -7.46 -0.61 7.80
CA ILE A 21 -7.32 -0.88 9.24
C ILE A 21 -6.01 -0.27 9.77
N THR A 22 -4.92 -0.42 9.01
CA THR A 22 -3.62 0.12 9.38
C THR A 22 -3.62 1.64 9.39
N LEU A 23 -4.21 2.27 8.38
CA LEU A 23 -4.36 3.73 8.29
C LEU A 23 -5.24 4.26 9.43
N TYR A 24 -6.36 3.60 9.70
CA TYR A 24 -7.23 3.94 10.83
C TYR A 24 -6.49 3.82 12.17
N GLY A 25 -5.73 2.73 12.36
CA GLY A 25 -4.89 2.55 13.53
C GLY A 25 -3.85 3.67 13.67
N LEU A 26 -3.23 4.09 12.56
CA LEU A 26 -2.24 5.16 12.53
C LEU A 26 -2.85 6.51 12.90
N LEU A 27 -4.03 6.82 12.37
CA LEU A 27 -4.76 8.06 12.67
C LEU A 27 -5.23 8.11 14.13
N THR A 28 -5.65 6.97 14.69
CA THR A 28 -6.16 6.88 16.07
C THR A 28 -5.07 6.59 17.11
N GLN A 29 -3.81 6.42 16.68
CA GLN A 29 -2.70 5.99 17.52
C GLN A 29 -3.02 4.71 18.32
N ALA A 30 -3.69 3.76 17.66
CA ALA A 30 -4.23 2.59 18.31
C ALA A 30 -3.13 1.76 19.00
N ALA A 31 -3.40 1.32 20.24
CA ALA A 31 -2.43 0.59 21.07
C ALA A 31 -1.91 -0.72 20.44
N TRP A 32 -2.67 -1.32 19.51
CA TRP A 32 -2.22 -2.52 18.81
C TRP A 32 -1.04 -2.27 17.87
N LEU A 33 -0.81 -1.04 17.41
CA LEU A 33 0.33 -0.70 16.56
C LEU A 33 1.68 -0.92 17.24
N SER A 34 1.72 -0.74 18.57
CA SER A 34 2.92 -0.96 19.39
C SER A 34 3.04 -2.38 19.92
N MET A 35 2.06 -3.26 19.70
CA MET A 35 2.17 -4.66 20.11
C MET A 35 3.34 -5.32 19.38
N LEU A 36 4.22 -5.98 20.13
CA LEU A 36 5.41 -6.62 19.58
C LEU A 36 5.08 -8.04 19.11
N ILE A 37 5.33 -8.30 17.83
CA ILE A 37 5.40 -9.65 17.26
C ILE A 37 6.85 -10.16 17.39
N LEU A 38 6.98 -11.44 17.74
CA LEU A 38 8.26 -12.12 17.93
C LEU A 38 9.19 -11.39 18.94
N GLY A 39 8.59 -10.68 19.90
CA GLY A 39 9.28 -9.94 20.96
C GLY A 39 10.10 -8.73 20.51
N ARG A 40 10.14 -8.39 19.21
CA ARG A 40 11.03 -7.35 18.66
C ARG A 40 10.41 -6.44 17.61
N PHE A 41 9.37 -6.86 16.90
CA PHE A 41 8.83 -6.10 15.77
C PHE A 41 7.45 -5.54 16.09
N PRO A 42 7.26 -4.20 16.08
CA PRO A 42 5.92 -3.62 16.21
C PRO A 42 4.99 -4.13 15.10
N LEU A 43 3.81 -4.60 15.48
CA LEU A 43 2.77 -5.07 14.56
C LEU A 43 2.40 -3.99 13.53
N GLY A 44 2.38 -2.71 13.94
CA GLY A 44 2.13 -1.59 13.04
C GLY A 44 3.13 -1.49 11.88
N ASN A 45 4.42 -1.80 12.12
CA ASN A 45 5.44 -1.78 11.07
C ASN A 45 5.19 -2.85 10.02
N LEU A 46 4.87 -4.05 10.47
CA LEU A 46 4.57 -5.17 9.59
C LEU A 46 3.30 -4.91 8.80
N ALA A 47 2.26 -4.38 9.45
CA ALA A 47 1.00 -4.04 8.81
C ALA A 47 1.18 -2.97 7.73
N ILE A 48 1.98 -1.92 8.00
CA ILE A 48 2.31 -0.87 7.01
C ILE A 48 3.13 -1.46 5.86
N ALA A 49 4.21 -2.20 6.16
CA ALA A 49 5.06 -2.79 5.13
C ALA A 49 4.26 -3.72 4.20
N PHE A 50 3.43 -4.59 4.78
CA PHE A 50 2.61 -5.54 4.03
C PHE A 50 1.55 -4.83 3.18
N SER A 51 0.82 -3.87 3.77
CA SER A 51 -0.24 -3.16 3.07
C SER A 51 0.29 -2.26 1.94
N LEU A 52 1.37 -1.53 2.17
CA LEU A 52 1.99 -0.68 1.14
C LEU A 52 2.60 -1.52 0.01
N THR A 53 3.34 -2.58 0.34
CA THR A 53 3.91 -3.47 -0.69
C THR A 53 2.80 -4.15 -1.49
N GLY A 54 1.74 -4.61 -0.81
CA GLY A 54 0.56 -5.20 -1.44
C GLY A 54 -0.13 -4.22 -2.40
N LEU A 55 -0.37 -2.99 -2.00
CA LEU A 55 -0.98 -1.95 -2.86
C LEU A 55 -0.13 -1.65 -4.10
N SER A 56 1.19 -1.56 -3.94
CA SER A 56 2.11 -1.36 -5.06
C SER A 56 2.10 -2.55 -6.04
N LEU A 57 2.03 -3.78 -5.53
CA LEU A 57 1.91 -4.98 -6.37
C LEU A 57 0.56 -5.04 -7.12
N ILE A 58 -0.53 -4.63 -6.47
CA ILE A 58 -1.83 -4.48 -7.12
C ILE A 58 -1.74 -3.46 -8.25
N SER A 59 -1.11 -2.31 -8.01
CA SER A 59 -0.90 -1.26 -9.02
C SER A 59 -0.12 -1.79 -10.23
N LEU A 60 0.98 -2.53 -9.99
CA LEU A 60 1.77 -3.16 -11.05
C LEU A 60 0.95 -4.15 -11.88
N HIS A 61 0.10 -4.94 -11.21
CA HIS A 61 -0.78 -5.89 -11.90
C HIS A 61 -1.90 -5.19 -12.68
N LEU A 62 -2.37 -4.03 -12.23
CA LEU A 62 -3.39 -3.24 -12.94
C LEU A 62 -2.80 -2.46 -14.12
N ALA A 63 -1.52 -2.08 -14.07
CA ALA A 63 -0.85 -1.28 -15.10
C ALA A 63 -0.42 -2.12 -16.33
N THR A 64 -1.32 -2.86 -16.98
CA THR A 64 -0.93 -3.73 -18.11
C THR A 64 -0.78 -3.01 -19.45
N ALA A 65 -1.51 -1.93 -19.69
CA ALA A 65 -1.63 -1.32 -21.03
C ALA A 65 -0.93 0.04 -21.22
N ASN A 66 -0.80 0.85 -20.16
CA ASN A 66 -0.28 2.21 -20.27
C ASN A 66 1.16 2.32 -19.72
N THR A 67 2.09 2.73 -20.57
CA THR A 67 3.53 2.86 -20.23
C THR A 67 3.77 3.84 -19.09
N LEU A 68 3.03 4.95 -19.03
CA LEU A 68 3.17 5.94 -17.96
C LEU A 68 2.68 5.38 -16.61
N LEU A 69 1.52 4.74 -16.58
CA LEU A 69 1.00 4.09 -15.37
C LEU A 69 1.91 2.96 -14.89
N ARG A 70 2.56 2.23 -15.81
CA ARG A 70 3.59 1.23 -15.45
C ARG A 70 4.76 1.85 -14.72
N TYR A 71 5.31 2.96 -15.21
CA TYR A 71 6.41 3.63 -14.54
C TYR A 71 6.02 4.13 -13.16
N MET A 72 4.81 4.68 -13.02
CA MET A 72 4.28 5.13 -11.72
C MET A 72 4.06 3.96 -10.74
N ALA A 73 3.57 2.82 -11.23
CA ALA A 73 3.41 1.62 -10.42
C ALA A 73 4.77 1.05 -9.97
N TRP A 74 5.78 1.05 -10.85
CA TRP A 74 7.14 0.67 -10.50
C TRP A 74 7.77 1.62 -9.50
N SER A 75 7.64 2.93 -9.67
CA SER A 75 8.16 3.89 -8.69
C SER A 75 7.48 3.75 -7.35
N SER A 76 6.16 3.51 -7.32
CA SER A 76 5.42 3.18 -6.08
C SER A 76 6.01 1.93 -5.42
N PHE A 77 6.24 0.86 -6.18
CA PHE A 77 6.82 -0.37 -5.65
C PHE A 77 8.22 -0.14 -5.05
N TRP A 78 9.14 0.48 -5.80
CA TRP A 78 10.48 0.78 -5.30
C TRP A 78 10.44 1.69 -4.08
N LEU A 79 9.59 2.72 -4.10
CA LEU A 79 9.38 3.60 -2.97
C LEU A 79 8.96 2.80 -1.74
N THR A 80 7.97 1.91 -1.84
CA THR A 80 7.53 1.08 -0.71
C THR A 80 8.61 0.10 -0.22
N LEU A 81 9.40 -0.47 -1.14
CA LEU A 81 10.49 -1.39 -0.81
C LEU A 81 11.61 -0.68 -0.03
N PHE A 82 11.98 0.53 -0.44
CA PHE A 82 13.02 1.32 0.21
C PHE A 82 12.50 2.12 1.41
N TRP A 83 11.20 2.40 1.49
CA TRP A 83 10.62 3.19 2.58
C TRP A 83 10.81 2.50 3.94
N TYR A 84 10.67 1.18 3.98
CA TYR A 84 10.84 0.42 5.21
C TYR A 84 12.26 0.52 5.81
N PRO A 85 13.35 0.19 5.08
CA PRO A 85 14.70 0.34 5.62
C PRO A 85 15.06 1.80 5.92
N ILE A 86 14.63 2.76 5.08
CA ILE A 86 14.82 4.20 5.36
C ILE A 86 14.14 4.55 6.68
N GLY A 87 12.95 4.03 6.92
CA GLY A 87 12.20 4.25 8.15
C GLY A 87 12.88 3.72 9.39
N VAL A 88 13.41 2.50 9.32
CA VAL A 88 14.16 1.89 10.42
C VAL A 88 15.43 2.70 10.74
N VAL A 89 16.13 3.18 9.71
CA VAL A 89 17.34 4.00 9.90
C VAL A 89 17.00 5.36 10.49
N TRP A 90 15.97 6.04 9.98
CA TRP A 90 15.54 7.36 10.46
C TRP A 90 14.90 7.34 11.83
N SER A 91 14.23 6.26 12.23
CA SER A 91 13.71 6.12 13.60
C SER A 91 14.81 5.84 14.62
N GLY A 92 16.05 5.59 14.19
CA GLY A 92 17.19 5.28 15.08
C GLY A 92 17.01 3.99 15.90
N ASN A 93 15.95 3.25 15.63
CA ASN A 93 15.51 2.08 16.38
C ASN A 93 14.64 1.20 15.47
N LEU A 94 14.80 -0.12 15.56
CA LEU A 94 13.92 -1.12 14.93
C LEU A 94 12.46 -0.97 15.40
N VAL A 95 12.27 -0.36 16.56
CA VAL A 95 10.97 0.08 17.08
C VAL A 95 10.69 1.48 16.53
N LEU A 96 10.02 1.56 15.39
CA LEU A 96 9.35 2.79 14.96
C LEU A 96 8.31 3.17 16.02
N HIS A 97 8.67 4.11 16.89
CA HIS A 97 7.76 4.60 17.91
C HIS A 97 6.70 5.49 17.27
N PHE A 98 5.60 4.93 16.76
CA PHE A 98 4.49 5.69 16.17
C PHE A 98 3.95 6.81 17.08
N VAL A 99 4.14 6.70 18.39
CA VAL A 99 3.66 7.65 19.39
C VAL A 99 4.61 8.86 19.51
N ASN A 100 5.93 8.69 19.41
CA ASN A 100 6.94 9.74 19.71
C ASN A 100 8.10 9.87 18.71
N SER A 101 8.09 9.14 17.58
CA SER A 101 9.12 9.27 16.54
C SER A 101 9.07 10.67 15.92
N GLY A 102 10.24 11.29 15.71
CA GLY A 102 10.43 12.69 15.33
C GLY A 102 9.43 13.24 14.30
N GLU A 103 9.07 14.51 14.47
CA GLU A 103 7.95 15.20 13.80
C GLU A 103 7.90 15.04 12.27
N MET A 104 9.03 14.73 11.62
CA MET A 104 9.12 14.56 10.17
C MET A 104 8.78 13.16 9.66
N TRP A 105 8.87 12.09 10.46
CA TRP A 105 8.61 10.72 9.99
C TRP A 105 7.15 10.48 9.58
N LYS A 106 6.22 11.01 10.38
CA LYS A 106 4.77 10.90 10.17
C LYS A 106 4.34 11.51 8.83
N PRO A 107 4.61 12.79 8.52
CA PRO A 107 4.17 13.39 7.26
C PRO A 107 4.73 12.66 6.04
N TYR A 108 5.99 12.22 6.04
CA TYR A 108 6.52 11.46 4.91
C TYR A 108 5.84 10.09 4.74
N SER A 109 5.56 9.37 5.84
CA SER A 109 4.83 8.09 5.77
C SER A 109 3.42 8.28 5.21
N TYR A 110 2.75 9.38 5.56
CA TYR A 110 1.48 9.76 4.95
C TYR A 110 1.64 10.07 3.46
N SER A 111 2.64 10.85 3.06
CA SER A 111 2.87 11.17 1.65
C SER A 111 3.13 9.93 0.79
N VAL A 112 3.95 8.99 1.27
CA VAL A 112 4.21 7.72 0.58
C VAL A 112 2.93 6.90 0.46
N SER A 113 2.15 6.82 1.55
CA SER A 113 0.88 6.09 1.55
C SER A 113 -0.13 6.70 0.56
N LEU A 114 -0.29 8.03 0.58
CA LEU A 114 -1.17 8.76 -0.34
C LEU A 114 -0.74 8.58 -1.80
N TYR A 115 0.57 8.61 -2.07
CA TYR A 115 1.10 8.33 -3.40
C TYR A 115 0.75 6.90 -3.87
N CYS A 116 0.92 5.89 -3.02
CA CYS A 116 0.56 4.51 -3.35
C CYS A 116 -0.94 4.35 -3.64
N ILE A 117 -1.80 5.00 -2.84
CA ILE A 117 -3.25 5.03 -3.07
C ILE A 117 -3.55 5.68 -4.43
N PHE A 118 -2.97 6.86 -4.68
CA PHE A 118 -3.19 7.61 -5.91
C PHE A 118 -2.82 6.79 -7.15
N VAL A 119 -1.65 6.15 -7.13
CA VAL A 119 -1.20 5.28 -8.22
C VAL A 119 -2.14 4.08 -8.39
N THR A 120 -2.58 3.45 -7.30
CA THR A 120 -3.53 2.32 -7.35
C THR A 120 -4.85 2.73 -8.00
N ILE A 121 -5.41 3.87 -7.58
CA ILE A 121 -6.66 4.40 -8.13
C ILE A 121 -6.47 4.75 -9.62
N ALA A 122 -5.39 5.44 -9.98
CA ALA A 122 -5.10 5.78 -11.36
C ALA A 122 -4.98 4.53 -12.26
N CYS A 123 -4.35 3.46 -11.77
CA CYS A 123 -4.25 2.19 -12.50
C CYS A 123 -5.62 1.51 -12.63
N LEU A 124 -6.46 1.55 -11.59
CA LEU A 124 -7.81 1.00 -11.63
C LEU A 124 -8.69 1.75 -12.62
N THR A 125 -8.71 3.08 -12.56
CA THR A 125 -9.47 3.94 -13.48
C THR A 125 -9.00 3.74 -14.92
N GLY A 126 -7.68 3.68 -15.16
CA GLY A 126 -7.12 3.40 -16.48
C GLY A 126 -7.59 2.05 -17.05
N LYS A 127 -7.64 1.01 -16.21
CA LYS A 127 -8.12 -0.32 -16.63
C LYS A 127 -9.61 -0.33 -16.96
N ILE A 128 -10.43 0.38 -16.20
CA ILE A 128 -11.89 0.49 -16.43
C ILE A 128 -12.15 1.20 -17.76
N LEU A 129 -11.51 2.35 -18.00
CA LEU A 129 -11.69 3.13 -19.23
C LEU A 129 -11.31 2.35 -20.50
N ILE A 130 -10.22 1.57 -20.45
CA ILE A 130 -9.80 0.72 -21.59
C ILE A 130 -10.79 -0.42 -21.82
N GLY A 131 -11.34 -1.00 -20.74
CA GLY A 131 -12.36 -2.05 -20.84
C GLY A 131 -13.66 -1.56 -21.49
N GLU A 132 -14.11 -0.35 -21.13
CA GLU A 132 -15.28 0.28 -21.76
C GLU A 132 -15.05 0.56 -23.25
N GLN A 133 -13.87 1.05 -23.63
CA GLN A 133 -13.53 1.29 -25.04
C GLN A 133 -13.49 0.01 -25.88
N ALA A 134 -13.05 -1.11 -25.31
CA ALA A 134 -13.08 -2.39 -26.02
C ALA A 134 -14.51 -2.87 -26.31
N CYS A 135 -15.43 -2.69 -25.36
CA CYS A 135 -16.84 -3.08 -25.50
C CYS A 135 -17.61 -2.21 -26.50
N GLN A 136 -17.21 -0.94 -26.70
CA GLN A 136 -17.85 -0.04 -27.68
C GLN A 136 -17.44 -0.29 -29.14
N ASN A 137 -16.36 -1.04 -29.37
CA ASN A 137 -15.82 -1.31 -30.70
C ASN A 137 -16.20 -2.70 -31.25
N GLU A 138 -16.96 -3.50 -30.49
CA GLU A 138 -17.57 -4.77 -30.91
C GLU A 138 -19.02 -4.57 -31.37
#